data_AF-A0A656HAK9-F1
#
_entry.id   AF-A0A656HAK9-F1
#
_cell.length_a   1.000
_cell.length_b   1.000
_cell.length_c   1.000
_cell.angle_alpha   90.00
_cell.angle_beta   90.00
_cell.angle_gamma   90.00
#
_symmetry.space_group_name_H-M   'P 1'
#
loop_
_entity.id
_entity.type
_entity.pdbx_description
1 polymer ?
#
loop_
_entity_poly.entity_id
_entity_poly.type
_entity_poly.pdbx_seq_one_letter_code
_entity_poly.pdbx_strand_id
1 'polypeptide(L)'
;MQNNDTKKPSRPVTRQGQIEHILSQLTPEQLRAFVQEKALQDTDFRDTLLICFSDLLGSDEPAEPKYRQMLMDMAQRYATSEGYIHATNAQNLTDTIRKMLEVARKATTPTRETTDLCLAVIGSLPQLADRIEDPEEHVYTLMRTACTTLWECSSMLPAERQEQLFERIVQEYGNPAYVDLDLDNSLLSLLKDWARDDKKRQTACLRQLEQLLKSPEKDNWRKNYLLEQTNSLIGFWKDK
;
A
#
# COMPACT_ATOMS: atom_id res chain seq x y z
N MET A 1 2.57 -64.00 -16.48
CA MET A 1 2.05 -62.72 -17.04
C MET A 1 1.09 -62.13 -16.04
N GLN A 2 1.51 -61.13 -15.26
CA GLN A 2 0.60 -60.26 -14.52
C GLN A 2 1.09 -58.83 -14.72
N ASN A 3 0.16 -58.00 -15.21
CA ASN A 3 0.38 -56.68 -15.77
C ASN A 3 0.96 -55.71 -14.74
N ASN A 4 2.09 -55.10 -15.08
CA ASN A 4 2.49 -53.83 -14.52
C ASN A 4 1.55 -52.76 -15.07
N ASP A 5 0.51 -52.42 -14.32
CA ASP A 5 -0.23 -51.17 -14.49
C ASP A 5 0.64 -50.00 -14.02
N THR A 6 1.63 -49.63 -14.84
CA THR A 6 2.27 -48.33 -14.73
C THR A 6 1.29 -47.28 -15.26
N LYS A 7 0.42 -46.79 -14.37
CA LYS A 7 -0.35 -45.56 -14.60
C LYS A 7 0.63 -44.45 -15.01
N LYS A 8 0.69 -44.13 -16.31
CA LYS A 8 1.37 -42.93 -16.79
C LYS A 8 0.77 -41.73 -16.06
N PRO A 9 1.58 -40.85 -15.44
CA PRO A 9 1.05 -39.66 -14.81
C PRO A 9 0.27 -38.86 -15.85
N SER A 10 -1.03 -38.74 -15.65
CA SER A 10 -1.91 -37.97 -16.53
C SER A 10 -1.40 -36.54 -16.56
N ARG A 11 -1.11 -36.01 -17.75
CA ARG A 11 -0.69 -34.61 -17.90
C ARG A 11 -1.71 -33.70 -17.23
N PRO A 12 -1.28 -32.73 -16.40
CA PRO A 12 -2.19 -31.81 -15.76
C PRO A 12 -2.99 -31.04 -16.81
N VAL A 13 -4.31 -30.96 -16.63
CA VAL A 13 -5.24 -30.32 -17.58
C VAL A 13 -5.42 -28.83 -17.27
N THR A 14 -5.23 -28.42 -16.02
CA THR A 14 -5.36 -27.02 -15.60
C THR A 14 -4.05 -26.27 -15.79
N ARG A 15 -4.14 -24.96 -16.08
CA ARG A 15 -2.96 -24.08 -16.18
C ARG A 15 -2.11 -24.13 -14.91
N GLN A 16 -2.76 -24.10 -13.74
CA GLN A 16 -2.07 -24.22 -12.45
C GLN A 16 -1.33 -25.56 -12.33
N GLY A 17 -1.98 -26.68 -12.63
CA GLY A 17 -1.36 -27.99 -12.56
C GLY A 17 -0.20 -28.15 -13.56
N GLN A 18 -0.28 -27.51 -14.72
CA GLN A 18 0.81 -27.48 -15.70
C GLN A 18 2.02 -26.72 -15.15
N ILE A 19 1.80 -25.57 -14.51
CA ILE A 19 2.87 -24.79 -13.86
C ILE A 19 3.51 -25.60 -12.74
N GLU A 20 2.72 -26.19 -11.83
CA GLU A 20 3.21 -27.02 -10.74
C GLU A 20 4.03 -28.21 -11.25
N HIS A 21 3.56 -28.87 -12.32
CA HIS A 21 4.30 -29.94 -12.95
C HIS A 21 5.64 -29.46 -13.53
N ILE A 22 5.66 -28.34 -14.27
CA ILE A 22 6.91 -27.76 -14.79
C ILE A 22 7.88 -27.45 -13.64
N LEU A 23 7.42 -26.76 -12.59
CA LEU A 23 8.23 -26.42 -11.43
C LEU A 23 8.81 -27.66 -10.74
N SER A 24 8.08 -28.79 -10.72
CA SER A 24 8.58 -30.05 -10.15
C SER A 24 9.68 -30.73 -10.97
N GLN A 25 9.83 -30.39 -12.25
CA GLN A 25 10.81 -31.00 -13.16
C GLN A 25 12.08 -30.15 -13.33
N LEU A 26 12.02 -28.86 -13.00
CA LEU A 26 13.15 -27.95 -13.14
C LEU A 26 14.20 -28.19 -12.04
N THR A 27 15.48 -28.17 -12.41
CA THR A 27 16.54 -28.09 -11.40
C THR A 27 16.58 -26.69 -10.76
N PRO A 28 17.16 -26.54 -9.55
CA PRO A 28 17.33 -25.23 -8.93
C PRO A 28 18.07 -24.22 -9.82
N GLU A 29 19.06 -24.66 -10.59
CA GLU A 29 19.84 -23.83 -11.51
C GLU A 29 18.99 -23.34 -12.69
N GLN A 30 18.18 -24.23 -13.28
CA GLN A 30 17.28 -23.87 -14.37
C GLN A 30 16.22 -22.88 -13.92
N LEU A 31 15.64 -23.10 -12.73
CA LEU A 31 14.66 -22.19 -12.16
C LEU A 31 15.29 -20.82 -11.86
N ARG A 32 16.50 -20.79 -11.28
CA ARG A 32 17.23 -19.54 -11.02
C ARG A 32 17.48 -18.76 -12.30
N ALA A 33 17.98 -19.42 -13.35
CA ALA A 33 18.23 -18.79 -14.64
C ALA A 33 16.94 -18.22 -15.25
N PHE A 34 15.86 -19.00 -15.25
CA PHE A 34 14.56 -18.55 -15.76
C PHE A 34 14.04 -17.31 -15.00
N VAL A 35 14.07 -17.33 -13.67
CA VAL A 35 13.61 -16.19 -12.85
C VAL A 35 14.47 -14.95 -13.10
N GLN A 36 15.80 -15.11 -13.22
CA GLN A 36 16.71 -14.01 -13.52
C GLN A 36 16.44 -13.40 -14.90
N GLU A 37 16.37 -14.22 -15.95
CA GLU A 37 16.07 -13.76 -17.31
C GLU A 37 14.71 -13.06 -17.37
N LYS A 38 13.69 -13.64 -16.74
CA LYS A 38 12.35 -13.05 -16.72
C LYS A 38 12.34 -11.72 -15.98
N ALA A 39 13.02 -11.59 -14.84
CA ALA A 39 13.12 -10.34 -14.10
C ALA A 39 13.90 -9.24 -14.85
N LEU A 40 14.85 -9.60 -15.72
CA LEU A 40 15.54 -8.62 -16.56
C LEU A 40 14.66 -8.11 -17.71
N GLN A 41 13.73 -8.94 -18.19
CA GLN A 41 12.87 -8.61 -19.33
C GLN A 41 11.52 -7.99 -18.94
N ASP A 42 11.06 -8.25 -17.71
CA ASP A 42 9.71 -7.92 -17.25
C ASP A 42 9.80 -7.14 -15.93
N THR A 43 9.53 -5.84 -16.00
CA THR A 43 9.67 -4.94 -14.85
C THR A 43 8.64 -5.25 -13.76
N ASP A 44 7.40 -5.57 -14.13
CA ASP A 44 6.35 -5.86 -13.15
C ASP A 44 6.66 -7.14 -12.37
N PHE A 45 7.19 -8.17 -13.07
CA PHE A 45 7.67 -9.39 -12.43
C PHE A 45 8.85 -9.12 -11.50
N ARG A 46 9.82 -8.30 -11.94
CA ARG A 46 10.98 -7.91 -11.13
C ARG A 46 10.57 -7.19 -9.85
N ASP A 47 9.69 -6.20 -9.96
CA ASP A 47 9.28 -5.38 -8.82
C ASP A 47 8.47 -6.23 -7.83
N THR A 48 7.61 -7.12 -8.33
CA THR A 48 6.92 -8.15 -7.52
C THR A 48 7.90 -9.07 -6.78
N LEU A 49 8.92 -9.58 -7.48
CA LEU A 49 9.95 -10.44 -6.88
C LEU A 49 10.69 -9.72 -5.76
N LEU A 50 11.07 -8.46 -5.98
CA LEU A 50 11.78 -7.65 -5.00
C LEU A 50 10.94 -7.31 -3.77
N ILE A 51 9.62 -7.16 -3.91
CA ILE A 51 8.70 -6.95 -2.78
C ILE A 51 8.54 -8.23 -1.96
N CYS A 52 8.33 -9.37 -2.62
CA CYS A 52 8.06 -10.63 -1.92
C CYS A 52 9.26 -11.20 -1.15
N PHE A 53 10.50 -10.85 -1.56
CA PHE A 53 11.73 -11.46 -1.05
C PHE A 53 12.78 -10.43 -0.60
N SER A 54 12.35 -9.23 -0.21
CA SER A 54 13.27 -8.16 0.21
C SER A 54 14.00 -8.46 1.52
N ASP A 55 13.42 -9.29 2.39
CA ASP A 55 14.04 -9.76 3.64
C ASP A 55 15.36 -10.51 3.38
N LEU A 56 15.46 -11.21 2.25
CA LEU A 56 16.67 -11.89 1.81
C LEU A 56 17.81 -10.93 1.44
N LEU A 57 17.53 -9.64 1.26
CA LEU A 57 18.54 -8.61 0.97
C LEU A 57 19.22 -8.09 2.25
N GLY A 58 18.74 -8.46 3.44
CA GLY A 58 19.43 -8.22 4.70
C GLY A 58 19.53 -6.76 5.13
N SER A 59 18.67 -5.88 4.61
CA SER A 59 18.65 -4.47 5.01
C SER A 59 17.68 -4.23 6.16
N ASP A 60 18.19 -3.64 7.24
CA ASP A 60 17.38 -3.09 8.32
C ASP A 60 16.89 -1.66 8.04
N GLU A 61 17.16 -1.11 6.85
CA GLU A 61 16.66 0.20 6.46
C GLU A 61 15.18 0.13 6.03
N PRO A 62 14.37 1.17 6.29
CA PRO A 62 13.00 1.23 5.76
C PRO A 62 13.00 1.15 4.24
N ALA A 63 12.16 0.29 3.67
CA ALA A 63 12.02 0.14 2.22
C ALA A 63 11.13 1.23 1.60
N GLU A 64 10.44 2.02 2.42
CA GLU A 64 9.53 3.09 2.00
C GLU A 64 10.13 4.03 0.94
N PRO A 65 11.37 4.57 1.06
CA PRO A 65 11.94 5.45 0.03
C PRO A 65 12.13 4.76 -1.33
N LYS A 66 12.54 3.48 -1.31
CA LYS A 66 12.67 2.67 -2.52
C LYS A 66 11.30 2.49 -3.19
N TYR A 67 10.26 2.20 -2.41
CA TYR A 67 8.91 2.07 -2.94
C TYR A 67 8.36 3.39 -3.48
N ARG A 68 8.64 4.52 -2.83
CA ARG A 68 8.28 5.86 -3.36
C ARG A 68 8.93 6.12 -4.71
N GLN A 69 10.22 5.82 -4.84
CA GLN A 69 10.93 5.97 -6.13
C GLN A 69 10.30 5.09 -7.21
N MET A 70 10.03 3.82 -6.91
CA MET A 70 9.37 2.89 -7.83
C MET A 70 7.99 3.39 -8.26
N LEU A 71 7.17 3.90 -7.34
CA LEU A 71 5.86 4.50 -7.64
C LEU A 71 5.99 5.74 -8.53
N MET A 72 7.00 6.57 -8.30
CA MET A 72 7.28 7.74 -9.14
C MET A 72 7.69 7.33 -10.55
N ASP A 73 8.57 6.34 -10.68
CA ASP A 73 8.99 5.78 -11.98
C ASP A 73 7.80 5.16 -12.72
N MET A 74 6.90 4.47 -12.00
CA MET A 74 5.65 3.97 -12.54
C MET A 74 4.79 5.11 -13.07
N ALA A 75 4.50 6.12 -12.25
CA ALA A 75 3.68 7.26 -12.67
C ALA A 75 4.25 7.95 -13.92
N GLN A 76 5.57 8.13 -13.99
CA GLN A 76 6.25 8.73 -15.13
C GLN A 76 6.08 7.92 -16.44
N ARG A 77 5.99 6.58 -16.37
CA ARG A 77 5.74 5.73 -17.54
C ARG A 77 4.33 5.87 -18.11
N TYR A 78 3.36 6.18 -17.25
CA TYR A 78 1.95 6.34 -17.62
C TYR A 78 1.59 7.80 -17.96
N ALA A 79 2.46 8.75 -17.63
CA ALA A 79 2.30 10.16 -17.92
C ALA A 79 2.58 10.50 -19.39
N THR A 80 1.93 11.55 -19.88
CA THR A 80 2.26 12.21 -21.15
C THR A 80 3.57 12.98 -21.06
N SER A 81 4.03 13.54 -22.18
CA SER A 81 5.21 14.42 -22.22
C SER A 81 5.08 15.65 -21.32
N GLU A 82 3.85 16.03 -20.93
CA GLU A 82 3.57 17.16 -20.04
C GLU A 82 3.47 16.74 -18.57
N GLY A 83 3.63 15.44 -18.26
CA GLY A 83 3.57 14.91 -16.90
C GLY A 83 2.15 14.62 -16.38
N TYR A 84 1.14 14.71 -17.25
CA TYR A 84 -0.27 14.41 -16.92
C TYR A 84 -0.64 12.97 -17.26
N ILE A 85 -1.54 12.35 -16.48
CA ILE A 85 -1.98 10.97 -16.66
C ILE A 85 -3.49 10.96 -16.97
N HIS A 86 -3.86 10.66 -18.22
CA HIS A 86 -5.27 10.56 -18.64
C HIS A 86 -5.98 9.35 -18.05
N ALA A 87 -7.31 9.38 -18.02
CA ALA A 87 -8.16 8.41 -17.32
C ALA A 87 -7.82 6.93 -17.61
N THR A 88 -7.60 6.56 -18.87
CA THR A 88 -7.22 5.17 -19.21
C THR A 88 -5.88 4.76 -18.60
N ASN A 89 -4.88 5.65 -18.64
CA ASN A 89 -3.57 5.39 -18.06
C ASN A 89 -3.61 5.47 -16.53
N ALA A 90 -4.49 6.31 -15.98
CA ALA A 90 -4.77 6.41 -14.55
C ALA A 90 -5.29 5.06 -14.01
N GLN A 91 -6.29 4.49 -14.69
CA GLN A 91 -6.82 3.18 -14.34
C GLN A 91 -5.74 2.09 -14.41
N ASN A 92 -4.92 2.06 -15.47
CA ASN A 92 -3.84 1.07 -15.59
C ASN A 92 -2.77 1.22 -14.50
N LEU A 93 -2.37 2.45 -14.19
CA LEU A 93 -1.41 2.74 -13.12
C LEU A 93 -1.96 2.29 -11.76
N THR A 94 -3.17 2.72 -11.42
CA THR A 94 -3.78 2.40 -10.13
C THR A 94 -4.09 0.92 -9.98
N ASP A 95 -4.49 0.22 -11.05
CA ASP A 95 -4.59 -1.23 -11.09
C ASP A 95 -3.26 -1.93 -10.81
N THR A 96 -2.17 -1.39 -11.34
CA THR A 96 -0.83 -1.93 -11.10
C THR A 96 -0.44 -1.75 -9.64
N ILE A 97 -0.64 -0.55 -9.07
CA ILE A 97 -0.38 -0.28 -7.65
C ILE A 97 -1.23 -1.17 -6.75
N ARG A 98 -2.52 -1.36 -7.10
CA ARG A 98 -3.43 -2.24 -6.36
C ARG A 98 -2.94 -3.69 -6.35
N LYS A 99 -2.51 -4.21 -7.51
CA LYS A 99 -1.93 -5.56 -7.60
C LYS A 99 -0.68 -5.70 -6.73
N MET A 100 0.15 -4.65 -6.64
CA MET A 100 1.33 -4.66 -5.77
C MET A 100 0.95 -4.70 -4.30
N LEU A 101 -0.06 -3.93 -3.88
CA LEU A 101 -0.61 -4.01 -2.53
C LEU A 101 -1.20 -5.40 -2.23
N GLU A 102 -1.94 -5.99 -3.17
CA GLU A 102 -2.47 -7.36 -3.04
C GLU A 102 -1.37 -8.40 -2.91
N VAL A 103 -0.28 -8.26 -3.67
CA VAL A 103 0.91 -9.11 -3.55
C VAL A 103 1.57 -8.92 -2.18
N ALA A 104 1.71 -7.68 -1.72
CA ALA A 104 2.32 -7.38 -0.44
C ALA A 104 1.48 -7.89 0.74
N ARG A 105 0.18 -8.08 0.57
CA ARG A 105 -0.72 -8.70 1.57
C ARG A 105 -0.62 -10.22 1.67
N LYS A 106 0.09 -10.88 0.75
CA LYS A 106 0.23 -12.34 0.79
C LYS A 106 1.04 -12.76 2.02
N ALA A 107 0.69 -13.91 2.59
CA ALA A 107 1.36 -14.48 3.77
C ALA A 107 2.86 -14.73 3.59
N THR A 108 3.34 -14.77 2.34
CA THR A 108 4.75 -14.94 2.00
C THR A 108 5.56 -13.65 2.10
N THR A 109 4.90 -12.49 2.16
CA THR A 109 5.57 -11.19 2.21
C THR A 109 5.78 -10.77 3.67
N PRO A 110 6.99 -10.32 4.06
CA PRO A 110 7.22 -9.81 5.41
C PRO A 110 6.30 -8.64 5.73
N THR A 111 5.63 -8.66 6.90
CA THR A 111 4.70 -7.59 7.33
C THR A 111 5.30 -6.19 7.25
N ARG A 112 6.60 -6.07 7.58
CA ARG A 112 7.35 -4.81 7.51
C ARG A 112 7.32 -4.20 6.10
N GLU A 113 7.47 -5.04 5.08
CA GLU A 113 7.50 -4.60 3.69
C GLU A 113 6.13 -4.18 3.21
N THR A 114 5.11 -4.91 3.64
CA THR A 114 3.72 -4.53 3.44
C THR A 114 3.43 -3.15 4.01
N THR A 115 3.92 -2.87 5.23
CA THR A 115 3.72 -1.54 5.85
C THR A 115 4.52 -0.45 5.17
N ASP A 116 5.78 -0.71 4.78
CA ASP A 116 6.63 0.25 4.09
C ASP A 116 6.07 0.60 2.69
N LEU A 117 5.53 -0.38 1.96
CA LEU A 117 4.84 -0.16 0.68
C LEU A 117 3.56 0.66 0.87
N CYS A 118 2.76 0.37 1.91
CA CYS A 118 1.55 1.15 2.17
C CYS A 118 1.87 2.61 2.51
N LEU A 119 2.91 2.86 3.32
CA LEU A 119 3.39 4.21 3.64
C LEU A 119 3.87 4.95 2.38
N ALA A 120 4.58 4.25 1.50
CA ALA A 120 5.02 4.79 0.22
C ALA A 120 3.83 5.17 -0.67
N VAL A 121 2.81 4.30 -0.76
CA VAL A 121 1.58 4.60 -1.49
C VAL A 121 0.92 5.84 -0.91
N ILE A 122 0.56 5.83 0.39
CA ILE A 122 -0.11 6.94 1.08
C ILE A 122 0.60 8.27 0.80
N GLY A 123 1.92 8.31 1.03
CA GLY A 123 2.70 9.52 0.87
C GLY A 123 2.96 9.96 -0.58
N SER A 124 2.65 9.13 -1.57
CA SER A 124 2.72 9.47 -3.00
C SER A 124 1.36 9.92 -3.57
N LEU A 125 0.24 9.59 -2.93
CA LEU A 125 -1.09 9.87 -3.46
C LEU A 125 -1.39 11.37 -3.67
N PRO A 126 -1.01 12.31 -2.78
CA PRO A 126 -1.28 13.73 -3.03
C PRO A 126 -0.67 14.23 -4.34
N GLN A 127 0.60 13.88 -4.60
CA GLN A 127 1.29 14.28 -5.83
C GLN A 127 0.72 13.58 -7.07
N LEU A 128 0.19 12.37 -6.90
CA LEU A 128 -0.45 11.63 -7.99
C LEU A 128 -1.81 12.24 -8.34
N ALA A 129 -2.61 12.59 -7.33
CA ALA A 129 -3.93 13.20 -7.47
C ALA A 129 -3.88 14.51 -8.29
N ASP A 130 -2.84 15.33 -8.07
CA ASP A 130 -2.64 16.59 -8.80
C ASP A 130 -2.36 16.41 -10.30
N ARG A 131 -1.99 15.20 -10.73
CA ARG A 131 -1.48 14.92 -12.09
C ARG A 131 -2.32 13.91 -12.87
N ILE A 132 -3.43 13.46 -12.30
CA ILE A 132 -4.21 12.34 -12.83
C ILE A 132 -5.65 12.79 -13.12
N GLU A 133 -6.19 12.29 -14.22
CA GLU A 133 -7.62 12.35 -14.51
C GLU A 133 -8.28 11.14 -13.85
N ASP A 134 -8.97 11.35 -12.72
CA ASP A 134 -9.51 10.26 -11.90
C ASP A 134 -11.04 10.36 -11.72
N PRO A 135 -11.84 10.19 -12.78
CA PRO A 135 -13.30 10.30 -12.71
C PRO A 135 -13.96 9.17 -11.90
N GLU A 136 -13.23 8.09 -11.63
CA GLU A 136 -13.71 6.90 -10.92
C GLU A 136 -13.10 6.76 -9.51
N GLU A 137 -12.45 7.81 -8.99
CA GLU A 137 -11.92 7.88 -7.62
C GLU A 137 -10.94 6.71 -7.28
N HIS A 138 -10.12 6.31 -8.25
CA HIS A 138 -9.10 5.29 -8.10
C HIS A 138 -8.04 5.66 -7.04
N VAL A 139 -7.64 6.93 -6.96
CA VAL A 139 -6.70 7.44 -5.94
C VAL A 139 -7.28 7.25 -4.54
N TYR A 140 -8.56 7.60 -4.35
CA TYR A 140 -9.26 7.38 -3.10
C TYR A 140 -9.36 5.88 -2.75
N THR A 141 -9.60 5.03 -3.75
CA THR A 141 -9.61 3.57 -3.57
C THR A 141 -8.24 3.03 -3.16
N LEU A 142 -7.14 3.56 -3.71
CA LEU A 142 -5.78 3.22 -3.28
C LEU A 142 -5.51 3.65 -1.83
N MET A 143 -5.92 4.87 -1.46
CA MET A 143 -5.81 5.36 -0.08
C MET A 143 -6.50 4.42 0.91
N ARG A 144 -7.76 4.08 0.62
CA ARG A 144 -8.56 3.16 1.44
C ARG A 144 -7.92 1.77 1.54
N THR A 145 -7.40 1.26 0.42
CA THR A 145 -6.74 -0.05 0.37
C THR A 145 -5.46 -0.07 1.21
N ALA A 146 -4.62 0.96 1.09
CA ALA A 146 -3.39 1.08 1.87
C ALA A 146 -3.69 1.23 3.37
N CYS A 147 -4.66 2.07 3.76
CA CYS A 147 -5.05 2.23 5.17
C CYS A 147 -5.63 0.94 5.76
N THR A 148 -6.46 0.22 5.01
CA THR A 148 -7.01 -1.09 5.44
C THR A 148 -5.88 -2.10 5.63
N THR A 149 -4.94 -2.14 4.71
CA THR A 149 -3.79 -3.04 4.79
C THR A 149 -2.90 -2.72 6.00
N LEU A 150 -2.63 -1.44 6.26
CA LEU A 150 -1.91 -1.02 7.46
C LEU A 150 -2.64 -1.45 8.75
N TRP A 151 -3.96 -1.31 8.79
CA TRP A 151 -4.77 -1.74 9.93
C TRP A 151 -4.64 -3.24 10.20
N GLU A 152 -4.68 -4.08 9.16
CA GLU A 152 -4.51 -5.53 9.27
C GLU A 152 -3.09 -5.90 9.75
N CYS A 153 -2.08 -5.22 9.24
CA CYS A 153 -0.67 -5.54 9.50
C CYS A 153 -0.16 -4.98 10.84
N SER A 154 -0.70 -3.88 11.36
CA SER A 154 -0.11 -3.17 12.50
C SER A 154 -0.01 -4.05 13.74
N SER A 155 -1.02 -4.87 14.04
CA SER A 155 -1.03 -5.77 15.19
C SER A 155 0.06 -6.84 15.16
N MET A 156 0.59 -7.16 13.98
CA MET A 156 1.66 -8.15 13.79
C MET A 156 3.06 -7.55 13.96
N LEU A 157 3.18 -6.22 13.99
CA LEU A 157 4.46 -5.53 14.19
C LEU A 157 4.85 -5.51 15.68
N PRO A 158 6.16 -5.43 16.00
CA PRO A 158 6.62 -5.12 17.35
C PRO A 158 6.08 -3.77 17.84
N ALA A 159 5.85 -3.63 19.16
CA ALA A 159 5.24 -2.43 19.75
C ALA A 159 5.96 -1.12 19.37
N GLU A 160 7.28 -1.13 19.31
CA GLU A 160 8.07 0.03 18.87
C GLU A 160 7.74 0.43 17.43
N ARG A 161 7.62 -0.54 16.53
CA ARG A 161 7.26 -0.31 15.13
C ARG A 161 5.80 0.12 14.99
N GLN A 162 4.90 -0.36 15.83
CA GLN A 162 3.52 0.12 15.87
C GLN A 162 3.45 1.60 16.26
N GLU A 163 4.26 2.04 17.24
CA GLU A 163 4.31 3.45 17.64
C GLU A 163 4.92 4.32 16.53
N GLN A 164 6.04 3.89 15.93
CA GLN A 164 6.64 4.59 14.78
C GLN A 164 5.65 4.72 13.61
N LEU A 165 4.91 3.66 13.30
CA LEU A 165 3.89 3.66 12.26
C LEU A 165 2.74 4.62 12.60
N PHE A 166 2.27 4.61 13.85
CA PHE A 166 1.23 5.54 14.32
C PHE A 166 1.70 7.00 14.17
N GLU A 167 2.88 7.34 14.69
CA GLU A 167 3.45 8.69 14.59
C GLU A 167 3.60 9.13 13.14
N ARG A 168 4.04 8.23 12.26
CA ARG A 168 4.17 8.51 10.83
C ARG A 168 2.83 8.84 10.17
N ILE A 169 1.76 8.09 10.48
CA ILE A 169 0.42 8.35 9.93
C ILE A 169 -0.18 9.64 10.52
N VAL A 170 0.06 9.95 11.80
CA VAL A 170 -0.34 11.25 12.37
C VAL A 170 0.33 12.40 11.61
N GLN A 171 1.62 12.28 11.29
CA GLN A 171 2.33 13.29 10.51
C GLN A 171 1.76 13.45 9.09
N GLU A 172 1.46 12.34 8.40
CA GLU A 172 0.82 12.39 7.07
C GLU A 172 -0.56 13.06 7.16
N TYR A 173 -1.41 12.66 8.11
CA TYR A 173 -2.72 13.28 8.32
C TYR A 173 -2.62 14.80 8.57
N GLY A 174 -1.52 15.26 9.18
CA GLY A 174 -1.21 16.66 9.40
C GLY A 174 -0.94 17.50 8.16
N ASN A 175 -0.79 16.88 6.98
CA ASN A 175 -0.58 17.60 5.73
C ASN A 175 -1.92 18.05 5.13
N PRO A 176 -2.14 19.37 4.94
CA PRO A 176 -3.40 19.89 4.40
C PRO A 176 -3.79 19.30 3.05
N ALA A 177 -2.83 18.87 2.23
CA ALA A 177 -3.10 18.32 0.90
C ALA A 177 -4.07 17.12 0.94
N TYR A 178 -4.07 16.32 2.02
CA TYR A 178 -5.01 15.20 2.13
C TYR A 178 -6.46 15.65 2.32
N VAL A 179 -6.70 16.78 3.00
CA VAL A 179 -8.05 17.33 3.16
C VAL A 179 -8.51 17.97 1.86
N ASP A 180 -7.59 18.64 1.16
CA ASP A 180 -7.90 19.38 -0.07
C ASP A 180 -8.25 18.45 -1.23
N LEU A 181 -7.79 17.20 -1.14
CA LEU A 181 -8.01 16.12 -2.10
C LEU A 181 -9.02 15.07 -1.60
N ASP A 182 -9.71 15.31 -0.47
CA ASP A 182 -10.66 14.37 0.16
C ASP A 182 -10.09 12.96 0.48
N LEU A 183 -8.78 12.87 0.71
CA LEU A 183 -8.05 11.63 1.03
C LEU A 183 -7.86 11.41 2.55
N ASP A 184 -8.16 12.41 3.38
CA ASP A 184 -7.92 12.43 4.82
C ASP A 184 -8.83 11.45 5.59
N ASN A 185 -10.05 11.21 5.12
CA ASN A 185 -11.04 10.34 5.77
C ASN A 185 -10.52 8.95 6.13
N SER A 186 -9.77 8.32 5.21
CA SER A 186 -9.20 6.98 5.45
C SER A 186 -8.10 7.01 6.52
N LEU A 187 -7.26 8.04 6.52
CA LEU A 187 -6.22 8.24 7.54
C LEU A 187 -6.84 8.50 8.91
N LEU A 188 -7.87 9.36 8.97
CA LEU A 188 -8.58 9.66 10.20
C LEU A 188 -9.26 8.42 10.79
N SER A 189 -9.91 7.62 9.94
CA SER A 189 -10.54 6.36 10.36
C SER A 189 -9.50 5.39 10.94
N LEU A 190 -8.33 5.28 10.32
CA LEU A 190 -7.22 4.46 10.81
C LEU A 190 -6.72 4.94 12.18
N LEU A 191 -6.46 6.24 12.31
CA LEU A 191 -6.00 6.87 13.55
C LEU A 191 -7.02 6.74 14.69
N LYS A 192 -8.30 6.93 14.38
CA LYS A 192 -9.43 6.77 15.31
C LYS A 192 -9.41 5.39 15.97
N ASP A 193 -9.16 4.35 15.18
CA ASP A 193 -9.11 2.97 15.65
C ASP A 193 -7.81 2.66 16.41
N TRP A 194 -6.64 3.10 15.91
CA TRP A 194 -5.36 2.86 16.58
C TRP A 194 -5.18 3.62 17.90
N ALA A 195 -5.91 4.72 18.07
CA ALA A 195 -5.93 5.50 19.31
C ALA A 195 -7.07 5.11 20.26
N ARG A 196 -7.91 4.13 19.89
CA ARG A 196 -9.17 3.82 20.60
C ARG A 196 -9.00 3.69 22.11
N ASP A 197 -7.99 2.96 22.56
CA ASP A 197 -7.76 2.64 23.98
C ASP A 197 -6.48 3.30 24.53
N ASP A 198 -5.89 4.26 23.81
CA ASP A 198 -4.62 4.90 24.17
C ASP A 198 -4.76 6.43 24.21
N LYS A 199 -4.83 6.99 25.43
CA LYS A 199 -4.96 8.44 25.67
C LYS A 199 -3.82 9.27 25.09
N LYS A 200 -2.59 8.73 25.02
CA LYS A 200 -1.44 9.44 24.44
C LYS A 200 -1.66 9.58 22.93
N ARG A 201 -2.08 8.50 22.27
CA ARG A 201 -2.42 8.51 20.84
C ARG A 201 -3.61 9.41 20.53
N GLN A 202 -4.66 9.36 21.34
CA GLN A 202 -5.82 10.27 21.21
C GLN A 202 -5.38 11.74 21.25
N THR A 203 -4.53 12.08 22.22
CA THR A 203 -3.99 13.44 22.37
C THR A 203 -3.15 13.85 21.17
N ALA A 204 -2.35 12.93 20.61
CA ALA A 204 -1.56 13.21 19.41
C ALA A 204 -2.46 13.51 18.19
N CYS A 205 -3.52 12.73 17.96
CA CYS A 205 -4.49 12.98 16.89
C CYS A 205 -5.19 14.34 17.05
N LEU A 206 -5.67 14.66 18.25
CA LEU A 206 -6.34 15.95 18.51
C LEU A 206 -5.40 17.13 18.33
N ARG A 207 -4.14 17.01 18.76
CA ARG A 207 -3.12 18.05 18.54
C ARG A 207 -2.89 18.30 17.05
N GLN A 208 -2.88 17.23 16.24
CA GLN A 208 -2.70 17.38 14.79
C GLN A 208 -3.90 18.06 14.12
N LEU A 209 -5.13 17.70 14.52
CA LEU A 209 -6.36 18.39 14.10
C LEU A 209 -6.34 19.88 14.49
N GLU A 210 -5.89 20.20 15.70
CA GLU A 210 -5.76 21.59 16.16
C GLU A 210 -4.76 22.38 15.29
N GLN A 211 -3.67 21.75 14.85
CA GLN A 211 -2.72 22.37 13.92
C GLN A 211 -3.36 22.64 12.56
N LEU A 212 -4.10 21.68 12.00
CA LEU A 212 -4.83 21.85 10.75
C LEU A 212 -5.87 22.98 10.84
N LEU A 213 -6.58 23.09 11.97
CA LEU A 213 -7.56 24.16 12.23
C LEU A 213 -6.95 25.56 12.27
N LYS A 214 -5.66 25.69 12.62
CA LYS A 214 -4.92 26.96 12.61
C LYS A 214 -4.44 27.36 11.21
N SER A 215 -4.49 26.45 10.23
CA SER A 215 -3.86 26.62 8.92
C SER A 215 -4.65 27.48 7.91
N PRO A 216 -5.98 27.67 7.99
CA PRO A 216 -6.69 28.60 7.10
C PRO A 216 -7.49 29.65 7.87
N GLU A 217 -7.01 30.89 7.90
CA GLU A 217 -7.74 32.02 8.50
C GLU A 217 -9.04 32.38 7.75
N LYS A 218 -9.28 31.85 6.53
CA LYS A 218 -10.41 32.25 5.66
C LYS A 218 -11.22 31.10 5.03
N ASP A 219 -10.90 29.83 5.30
CA ASP A 219 -11.65 28.68 4.75
C ASP A 219 -12.69 28.17 5.77
N ASN A 220 -13.89 28.75 5.70
CA ASN A 220 -14.98 28.40 6.61
C ASN A 220 -15.46 26.96 6.42
N TRP A 221 -15.40 26.41 5.20
CA TRP A 221 -15.81 25.04 4.94
C TRP A 221 -14.85 24.07 5.63
N ARG A 222 -13.54 24.22 5.40
CA ARG A 222 -12.53 23.33 5.99
C ARG A 222 -12.53 23.40 7.51
N LYS A 223 -12.71 24.61 8.06
CA LYS A 223 -12.83 24.80 9.51
C LYS A 223 -14.02 24.02 10.08
N ASN A 224 -15.19 24.11 9.45
CA ASN A 224 -16.38 23.38 9.91
C ASN A 224 -16.18 21.86 9.79
N TYR A 225 -15.66 21.39 8.65
CA TYR A 225 -15.34 19.99 8.43
C TYR A 225 -14.39 19.44 9.52
N LEU A 226 -13.26 20.10 9.77
CA LEU A 226 -12.31 19.68 10.80
C LEU A 226 -12.89 19.73 12.22
N LEU A 227 -13.79 20.67 12.52
CA LEU A 227 -14.50 20.72 13.80
C LEU A 227 -15.47 19.55 13.96
N GLU A 228 -16.20 19.18 12.90
CA GLU A 228 -17.07 18.01 12.88
C GLU A 228 -16.28 16.72 13.10
N GLN A 229 -15.14 16.57 12.42
CA GLN A 229 -14.22 15.43 12.62
C GLN A 229 -13.69 15.37 14.05
N THR A 230 -13.29 16.51 14.62
CA THR A 230 -12.82 16.61 16.01
C THR A 230 -13.89 16.15 16.99
N ASN A 231 -15.13 16.64 16.83
CA ASN A 231 -16.26 16.25 17.68
C ASN A 231 -16.60 14.77 17.53
N SER A 232 -16.56 14.23 16.32
CA SER A 232 -16.78 12.81 16.02
C SER A 232 -15.77 11.91 16.72
N LEU A 233 -14.46 12.25 16.69
CA LEU A 233 -13.42 11.52 17.42
C LEU A 233 -13.65 11.56 18.93
N ILE A 234 -13.90 12.76 19.48
CA ILE A 234 -14.11 12.95 20.92
C ILE A 234 -15.32 12.15 21.39
N GLY A 235 -16.43 12.16 20.64
CA GLY A 235 -17.61 11.36 20.94
C GLY A 235 -17.29 9.87 20.96
N PHE A 236 -16.64 9.38 19.89
CA PHE A 236 -16.29 7.96 19.76
C PHE A 236 -15.41 7.43 20.91
N TRP A 237 -14.44 8.21 21.38
CA TRP A 237 -13.58 7.79 22.49
C TRP A 237 -14.19 8.00 23.88
N LYS A 238 -15.25 8.82 24.02
CA LYS A 238 -15.96 9.06 25.29
C LYS A 238 -17.05 8.06 25.59
N ASP A 239 -17.63 7.43 24.57
CA ASP A 239 -18.72 6.45 24.72
C ASP A 239 -18.23 5.07 25.24
N LYS A 240 -17.07 5.04 25.91
CA LYS A 240 -16.43 3.87 26.52
C LYS A 240 -15.70 4.23 27.80
#